data_AF-A0A8J5XUG1-F1
#
_entry.id   AF-A0A8J5XUG1-F1
#
_cell.length_a   1.000
_cell.length_b   1.000
_cell.length_c   1.000
_cell.angle_alpha   90.00
_cell.angle_beta   90.00
_cell.angle_gamma   90.00
#
_symmetry.space_group_name_H-M   'P 1'
#
loop_
_entity.id
_entity.type
_entity.pdbx_description
1 polymer ?
#
loop_
_entity_poly.entity_id
_entity_poly.type
_entity_poly.pdbx_seq_one_letter_code
_entity_poly.pdbx_strand_id
1 'polypeptide(L)'
;MAPPLRVTPFRVLAPSPLPRPDAGLRGVSVLSYNVLLPNSVDGWWTFKMYGPGAIAELSEAEWPARSALLRAHVAAADADIVCLQEVAEVSFASDFAFMAELGYAGHELYKKGRFRPATFWRPSVALVTASHRDRALVTAFGLAGARSGEVDITVVNCHLQAGPEGARRLRQMHDAVDAAVKGARKAGVADAAKMAVIVCGDLNGDERSAAIRLLEDGVVDPSHVEDGEPVTSKPKKLSLGPLTDCAAAVRERPPPPTLVVAELISALVDGGADAGRTASLSASAQAALRAAYDELAGGKPHMDAADVEAWLVRTNLKLGRGSEFRAARAEMLGIDSAALSEGDATAASNDAADAADAADAADAAASAAATATAPAGAPLVIPADRVLTWDGFKRVYTAELRAGKFWGVAHDMHVLGHPPPAAPGAPSVFTARYDRIYASEALDVIAVRDCTSDAPCPNSLQPSDHLCVGATVVLRDV
;
A
#
# COMPACT_ATOMS: atom_id res chain seq x y z
N MET A 1 -11.43 -36.55 24.54
CA MET A 1 -11.07 -36.15 23.16
C MET A 1 -11.93 -34.96 22.78
N ALA A 2 -11.33 -33.80 22.55
CA ALA A 2 -12.07 -32.67 21.99
C ALA A 2 -12.45 -33.01 20.53
N PRO A 3 -13.67 -32.69 20.08
CA PRO A 3 -14.05 -32.90 18.69
C PRO A 3 -13.14 -32.07 17.77
N PRO A 4 -12.80 -32.56 16.56
CA PRO A 4 -12.05 -31.76 15.61
C PRO A 4 -12.84 -30.49 15.28
N LEU A 5 -12.15 -29.35 15.29
CA LEU A 5 -12.69 -28.08 14.81
C LEU A 5 -13.26 -28.31 13.41
N ARG A 6 -14.59 -28.20 13.25
CA ARG A 6 -15.18 -28.08 11.92
C ARG A 6 -14.83 -26.70 11.42
N VAL A 7 -13.82 -26.62 10.57
CA VAL A 7 -13.57 -25.44 9.74
C VAL A 7 -14.77 -25.32 8.81
N THR A 8 -15.61 -24.31 9.05
CA THR A 8 -16.69 -23.94 8.13
C THR A 8 -16.04 -23.63 6.78
N PRO A 9 -16.58 -24.13 5.64
CA PRO A 9 -16.00 -23.83 4.34
C PRO A 9 -15.96 -22.30 4.14
N PHE A 10 -14.75 -21.79 3.97
CA PHE A 10 -14.43 -20.43 3.59
C PHE A 10 -15.32 -20.00 2.42
N ARG A 11 -16.07 -18.90 2.58
CA ARG A 11 -17.00 -18.42 1.56
C ARG A 11 -16.54 -17.04 1.08
N VAL A 12 -15.60 -17.01 0.14
CA VAL A 12 -15.50 -15.86 -0.77
C VAL A 12 -16.82 -15.83 -1.53
N LEU A 13 -17.67 -14.85 -1.25
CA LEU A 13 -18.83 -14.62 -2.10
C LEU A 13 -18.27 -14.29 -3.49
N ALA A 14 -18.57 -15.15 -4.47
CA ALA A 14 -18.15 -14.93 -5.84
C ALA A 14 -18.57 -13.50 -6.24
N PRO A 15 -17.63 -12.71 -6.80
CA PRO A 15 -17.91 -11.37 -7.30
C PRO A 15 -19.24 -11.25 -8.05
N SER A 16 -20.17 -10.42 -7.55
CA SER A 16 -21.33 -9.98 -8.33
C SER A 16 -21.00 -8.69 -9.11
N PRO A 17 -21.57 -8.48 -10.31
CA PRO A 17 -21.42 -7.22 -11.02
C PRO A 17 -21.83 -6.04 -10.16
N LEU A 18 -21.11 -4.92 -10.27
CA LEU A 18 -21.59 -3.66 -9.74
C LEU A 18 -22.85 -3.26 -10.51
N PRO A 19 -23.94 -2.85 -9.83
CA PRO A 19 -25.10 -2.31 -10.51
C PRO A 19 -24.69 -1.15 -11.42
N ARG A 20 -25.14 -1.16 -12.67
CA ARG A 20 -24.96 0.01 -13.53
C ARG A 20 -26.03 1.04 -13.19
N PRO A 21 -25.76 2.35 -13.33
CA PRO A 21 -26.80 3.36 -13.25
C PRO A 21 -27.95 3.04 -14.20
N ASP A 22 -29.19 3.32 -13.78
CA ASP A 22 -30.36 3.13 -14.62
C ASP A 22 -30.27 3.97 -15.90
N ALA A 23 -30.93 3.50 -16.97
CA ALA A 23 -30.97 4.22 -18.23
C ALA A 23 -31.57 5.63 -18.04
N GLY A 24 -30.73 6.65 -18.21
CA GLY A 24 -31.09 8.06 -18.03
C GLY A 24 -30.38 8.74 -16.85
N LEU A 25 -29.83 7.98 -15.89
CA LEU A 25 -28.97 8.54 -14.85
C LEU A 25 -27.54 8.69 -15.37
N ARG A 26 -26.92 9.83 -15.09
CA ARG A 26 -25.53 10.09 -15.43
C ARG A 26 -24.64 9.63 -14.27
N GLY A 27 -24.02 8.47 -14.40
CA GLY A 27 -23.19 7.90 -13.34
C GLY A 27 -22.16 6.92 -13.85
N VAL A 28 -21.38 6.38 -12.91
CA VAL A 28 -20.31 5.40 -13.17
C VAL A 28 -20.21 4.39 -12.03
N SER A 29 -19.77 3.20 -12.38
CA SER A 29 -19.25 2.21 -11.43
C SER A 29 -17.72 2.28 -11.35
N VAL A 30 -17.18 2.26 -10.14
CA VAL A 30 -15.74 2.32 -9.87
C VAL A 30 -15.34 1.12 -9.01
N LEU A 31 -14.27 0.42 -9.41
CA LEU A 31 -13.59 -0.59 -8.61
C LEU A 31 -12.24 -0.03 -8.16
N SER A 32 -11.88 -0.20 -6.89
CA SER A 32 -10.54 0.04 -6.37
C SER A 32 -9.92 -1.25 -5.86
N TYR A 33 -8.67 -1.51 -6.23
CA TYR A 33 -7.98 -2.74 -5.86
C TYR A 33 -6.45 -2.58 -5.77
N ASN A 34 -5.87 -2.66 -4.57
CA ASN A 34 -4.45 -2.92 -4.42
C ASN A 34 -4.15 -4.36 -4.86
N VAL A 35 -3.35 -4.51 -5.93
CA VAL A 35 -3.10 -5.81 -6.55
C VAL A 35 -1.79 -6.45 -6.11
N LEU A 36 -1.06 -5.81 -5.17
CA LEU A 36 0.22 -6.24 -4.62
C LEU A 36 1.26 -6.57 -5.70
N LEU A 37 2.25 -5.68 -5.86
CA LEU A 37 3.20 -5.61 -6.99
C LEU A 37 3.50 -6.96 -7.69
N PRO A 38 3.32 -7.06 -9.03
CA PRO A 38 3.67 -8.25 -9.79
C PRO A 38 5.10 -8.72 -9.47
N ASN A 39 5.23 -9.99 -9.07
CA ASN A 39 6.53 -10.60 -8.72
C ASN A 39 7.33 -11.09 -9.94
N SER A 40 6.99 -10.64 -11.16
CA SER A 40 7.56 -11.13 -12.42
C SER A 40 8.94 -10.56 -12.75
N VAL A 41 9.20 -9.28 -12.43
CA VAL A 41 10.49 -8.61 -12.75
C VAL A 41 11.02 -7.78 -11.58
N ASP A 42 10.13 -7.10 -10.84
CA ASP A 42 10.51 -6.16 -9.77
C ASP A 42 10.02 -6.59 -8.37
N GLY A 43 9.01 -7.47 -8.22
CA GLY A 43 8.35 -7.77 -6.93
C GLY A 43 9.16 -8.60 -5.90
N TRP A 44 10.31 -8.08 -5.49
CA TRP A 44 11.32 -8.73 -4.64
C TRP A 44 10.90 -8.99 -3.19
N TRP A 45 9.79 -8.46 -2.69
CA TRP A 45 9.34 -8.67 -1.30
C TRP A 45 7.99 -9.37 -1.21
N THR A 46 7.24 -9.41 -2.31
CA THR A 46 5.90 -9.99 -2.36
C THR A 46 5.91 -11.46 -1.92
N PHE A 47 6.97 -12.21 -2.26
CA PHE A 47 7.11 -13.60 -1.82
C PHE A 47 7.24 -13.75 -0.29
N LYS A 48 7.74 -12.73 0.42
CA LYS A 48 7.84 -12.75 1.89
C LYS A 48 6.51 -12.49 2.58
N MET A 49 5.55 -11.87 1.90
CA MET A 49 4.18 -11.71 2.41
C MET A 49 3.43 -13.04 2.44
N TYR A 50 3.88 -14.00 1.63
CA TYR A 50 3.28 -15.32 1.57
C TYR A 50 4.01 -16.24 2.52
N GLY A 51 3.23 -16.83 3.43
CA GLY A 51 3.75 -17.75 4.43
C GLY A 51 4.61 -18.84 3.76
N PRO A 52 5.69 -19.28 4.39
CA PRO A 52 6.63 -20.23 3.80
C PRO A 52 6.05 -21.63 3.51
N GLY A 53 4.91 -21.99 4.11
CA GLY A 53 4.11 -23.14 3.66
C GLY A 53 3.56 -22.97 2.24
N ALA A 54 3.28 -21.74 1.82
CA ALA A 54 2.88 -21.39 0.45
C ALA A 54 4.07 -21.40 -0.54
N ILE A 55 5.32 -21.48 -0.07
CA ILE A 55 6.50 -21.64 -0.94
C ILE A 55 6.55 -23.06 -1.55
N ALA A 56 5.90 -24.05 -0.94
CA ALA A 56 5.73 -25.36 -1.59
C ALA A 56 4.66 -25.33 -2.70
N GLU A 57 3.76 -24.34 -2.67
CA GLU A 57 2.65 -24.12 -3.63
C GLU A 57 2.85 -22.80 -4.41
N LEU A 58 4.12 -22.42 -4.68
CA LEU A 58 4.49 -21.14 -5.32
C LEU A 58 3.67 -20.82 -6.57
N SER A 59 3.20 -21.83 -7.30
CA SER A 59 2.38 -21.63 -8.50
C SER A 59 1.18 -20.72 -8.28
N GLU A 60 0.58 -20.70 -7.08
CA GLU A 60 -0.55 -19.81 -6.77
C GLU A 60 -0.11 -18.40 -6.33
N ALA A 61 1.07 -18.28 -5.72
CA ALA A 61 1.69 -17.00 -5.35
C ALA A 61 2.40 -16.30 -6.52
N GLU A 62 2.65 -17.04 -7.60
CA GLU A 62 3.23 -16.53 -8.84
C GLU A 62 2.24 -15.63 -9.59
N TRP A 63 2.79 -14.61 -10.24
CA TRP A 63 2.00 -13.62 -10.96
C TRP A 63 1.00 -14.21 -11.97
N PRO A 64 1.28 -15.25 -12.76
CA PRO A 64 0.29 -15.81 -13.69
C PRO A 64 -0.99 -16.30 -13.02
N ALA A 65 -0.91 -17.01 -11.89
CA ALA A 65 -2.09 -17.47 -11.16
C ALA A 65 -2.85 -16.30 -10.52
N ARG A 66 -2.12 -15.38 -9.87
CA ARG A 66 -2.69 -14.17 -9.29
C ARG A 66 -3.35 -13.29 -10.35
N SER A 67 -2.73 -13.12 -11.51
CA SER A 67 -3.26 -12.37 -12.66
C SER A 67 -4.55 -13.00 -13.20
N ALA A 68 -4.62 -14.34 -13.25
CA ALA A 68 -5.85 -15.04 -13.64
C ALA A 68 -7.00 -14.78 -12.65
N LEU A 69 -6.73 -14.81 -11.34
CA LEU A 69 -7.70 -14.45 -10.31
C LEU A 69 -8.10 -12.98 -10.41
N LEU A 70 -7.13 -12.07 -10.53
CA LEU A 70 -7.40 -10.64 -10.70
C LEU A 70 -8.29 -10.38 -11.92
N ARG A 71 -7.99 -11.01 -13.07
CA ARG A 71 -8.82 -10.97 -14.27
C ARG A 71 -10.25 -11.39 -13.98
N ALA A 72 -10.44 -12.52 -13.28
CA ALA A 72 -11.77 -13.00 -12.92
C ALA A 72 -12.53 -12.02 -12.02
N HIS A 73 -11.84 -11.43 -11.03
CA HIS A 73 -12.43 -10.45 -10.11
C HIS A 73 -12.83 -9.15 -10.81
N VAL A 74 -11.97 -8.61 -11.68
CA VAL A 74 -12.25 -7.42 -12.48
C VAL A 74 -13.40 -7.69 -13.44
N ALA A 75 -13.37 -8.82 -14.16
CA ALA A 75 -14.42 -9.21 -15.10
C ALA A 75 -15.79 -9.30 -14.41
N ALA A 76 -15.82 -9.88 -13.22
CA ALA A 76 -17.05 -10.06 -12.48
C ALA A 76 -17.51 -8.80 -11.72
N ALA A 77 -16.62 -7.82 -11.47
CA ALA A 77 -17.03 -6.48 -11.05
C ALA A 77 -17.67 -5.68 -12.18
N ASP A 78 -17.17 -5.85 -13.41
CA ASP A 78 -17.66 -5.19 -14.62
C ASP A 78 -17.80 -3.66 -14.47
N ALA A 79 -16.87 -3.04 -13.73
CA ALA A 79 -16.90 -1.60 -13.46
C ALA A 79 -16.60 -0.77 -14.72
N ASP A 80 -17.14 0.45 -14.81
CA ASP A 80 -16.82 1.42 -15.86
C ASP A 80 -15.37 1.91 -15.73
N ILE A 81 -14.92 2.11 -14.48
CA ILE A 81 -13.58 2.56 -14.12
C ILE A 81 -12.96 1.58 -13.13
N VAL A 82 -11.71 1.16 -13.39
CA VAL A 82 -10.95 0.27 -12.49
C VAL A 82 -9.67 0.99 -12.07
N CYS A 83 -9.52 1.19 -10.77
CA CYS A 83 -8.39 1.85 -10.13
C CYS A 83 -7.53 0.79 -9.43
N LEU A 84 -6.37 0.48 -9.99
CA LEU A 84 -5.42 -0.45 -9.41
C LEU A 84 -4.32 0.30 -8.67
N GLN A 85 -3.85 -0.28 -7.56
CA GLN A 85 -2.65 0.17 -6.84
C GLN A 85 -1.57 -0.90 -6.89
N GLU A 86 -0.32 -0.49 -6.67
CA GLU A 86 0.85 -1.38 -6.75
C GLU A 86 1.04 -2.07 -8.10
N VAL A 87 0.81 -1.37 -9.21
CA VAL A 87 1.21 -1.93 -10.52
C VAL A 87 2.70 -1.68 -10.78
N ALA A 88 3.35 -2.57 -11.52
CA ALA A 88 4.75 -2.44 -11.93
C ALA A 88 4.85 -1.83 -13.33
N GLU A 89 5.60 -0.74 -13.51
CA GLU A 89 5.80 -0.13 -14.83
C GLU A 89 6.45 -1.09 -15.83
N VAL A 90 7.49 -1.79 -15.38
CA VAL A 90 8.36 -2.61 -16.25
C VAL A 90 7.57 -3.70 -16.97
N SER A 91 6.56 -4.27 -16.32
CA SER A 91 5.75 -5.37 -16.83
C SER A 91 4.28 -4.96 -17.07
N PHE A 92 3.94 -3.68 -16.92
CA PHE A 92 2.55 -3.20 -16.93
C PHE A 92 1.75 -3.69 -18.16
N ALA A 93 2.32 -3.51 -19.35
CA ALA A 93 1.64 -3.83 -20.60
C ALA A 93 1.31 -5.33 -20.72
N SER A 94 2.21 -6.22 -20.29
CA SER A 94 1.97 -7.66 -20.31
C SER A 94 1.06 -8.11 -19.18
N ASP A 95 1.26 -7.55 -17.98
CA ASP A 95 0.57 -7.94 -16.75
C ASP A 95 -0.93 -7.65 -16.81
N PHE A 96 -1.30 -6.57 -17.50
CA PHE A 96 -2.69 -6.10 -17.60
C PHE A 96 -3.24 -6.15 -19.04
N ALA A 97 -2.62 -6.92 -19.94
CA ALA A 97 -3.09 -7.09 -21.32
C ALA A 97 -4.55 -7.60 -21.38
N PHE A 98 -4.96 -8.41 -20.39
CA PHE A 98 -6.32 -8.93 -20.28
C PHE A 98 -7.39 -7.83 -20.14
N MET A 99 -7.04 -6.61 -19.72
CA MET A 99 -7.99 -5.50 -19.58
C MET A 99 -8.64 -5.14 -20.92
N ALA A 100 -7.90 -5.21 -22.03
CA ALA A 100 -8.45 -4.99 -23.36
C ALA A 100 -9.48 -6.07 -23.73
N GLU A 101 -9.20 -7.33 -23.39
CA GLU A 101 -10.13 -8.46 -23.62
C GLU A 101 -11.42 -8.32 -22.78
N LEU A 102 -11.32 -7.67 -21.61
CA LEU A 102 -12.47 -7.33 -20.77
C LEU A 102 -13.24 -6.09 -21.27
N GLY A 103 -12.78 -5.43 -22.32
CA GLY A 103 -13.43 -4.26 -22.94
C GLY A 103 -13.07 -2.92 -22.33
N TYR A 104 -11.96 -2.82 -21.60
CA TYR A 104 -11.38 -1.54 -21.19
C TYR A 104 -10.55 -0.97 -22.35
N ALA A 105 -10.96 0.21 -22.84
CA ALA A 105 -10.41 0.79 -24.06
C ALA A 105 -9.25 1.76 -23.81
N GLY A 106 -9.05 2.18 -22.57
CA GLY A 106 -7.96 3.08 -22.20
C GLY A 106 -7.46 2.85 -20.78
N HIS A 107 -6.25 3.34 -20.54
CA HIS A 107 -5.64 3.38 -19.21
C HIS A 107 -4.72 4.60 -19.08
N GLU A 108 -4.49 5.05 -17.85
CA GLU A 108 -3.41 5.96 -17.49
C GLU A 108 -2.62 5.31 -16.35
N LEU A 109 -1.30 5.39 -16.46
CA LEU A 109 -0.37 4.85 -15.49
C LEU A 109 0.39 6.00 -14.82
N TYR A 110 0.42 5.97 -13.49
CA TYR A 110 1.25 6.90 -12.73
C TYR A 110 2.74 6.70 -13.08
N LYS A 111 3.42 7.80 -13.44
CA LYS A 111 4.77 7.75 -14.06
C LYS A 111 5.93 7.81 -13.08
N LYS A 112 5.66 8.13 -11.81
CA LYS A 112 6.71 8.29 -10.78
C LYS A 112 6.65 7.16 -9.76
N GLY A 113 7.74 6.97 -9.04
CA GLY A 113 7.81 5.97 -7.99
C GLY A 113 7.71 4.55 -8.50
N ARG A 114 7.74 3.63 -7.54
CA ARG A 114 7.78 2.19 -7.81
C ARG A 114 6.40 1.55 -7.74
N PHE A 115 5.67 1.83 -6.68
CA PHE A 115 4.29 1.38 -6.47
C PHE A 115 3.36 2.38 -7.13
N ARG A 116 2.81 2.01 -8.29
CA ARG A 116 2.08 2.94 -9.14
C ARG A 116 0.58 2.70 -9.05
N PRO A 117 -0.21 3.77 -8.96
CA PRO A 117 -1.61 3.72 -9.34
C PRO A 117 -1.78 3.60 -10.87
N ALA A 118 -2.77 2.85 -11.30
CA ALA A 118 -3.24 2.83 -12.69
C ALA A 118 -4.77 2.90 -12.75
N THR A 119 -5.29 3.69 -13.67
CA THR A 119 -6.74 3.83 -13.88
C THR A 119 -7.09 3.35 -15.27
N PHE A 120 -7.95 2.35 -15.37
CA PHE A 120 -8.50 1.81 -16.62
C PHE A 120 -9.95 2.24 -16.78
N TRP A 121 -10.41 2.39 -18.02
CA TRP A 121 -11.80 2.76 -18.28
C TRP A 121 -12.40 2.13 -19.54
N ARG A 122 -13.71 1.94 -19.50
CA ARG A 122 -14.53 1.47 -20.61
C ARG A 122 -14.88 2.62 -21.58
N PRO A 123 -15.30 2.33 -22.82
CA PRO A 123 -15.79 3.34 -23.77
C PRO A 123 -17.02 4.14 -23.31
N SER A 124 -17.73 3.70 -22.27
CA SER A 124 -18.86 4.43 -21.66
C SER A 124 -18.42 5.75 -21.01
N VAL A 125 -17.12 5.92 -20.75
CA VAL A 125 -16.52 7.15 -20.27
C VAL A 125 -15.34 7.56 -21.16
N ALA A 126 -15.10 8.86 -21.29
CA ALA A 126 -14.01 9.40 -22.09
C ALA A 126 -13.03 10.16 -21.19
N LEU A 127 -11.75 9.80 -21.23
CA LEU A 127 -10.71 10.57 -20.54
C LEU A 127 -10.62 11.97 -21.16
N VAL A 128 -10.70 12.99 -20.31
CA VAL A 128 -10.55 14.40 -20.69
C VAL A 128 -9.15 14.90 -20.32
N THR A 129 -8.72 14.67 -19.09
CA THR A 129 -7.37 15.02 -18.63
C THR A 129 -6.86 14.02 -17.59
N ALA A 130 -5.54 13.93 -17.47
CA ALA A 130 -4.87 13.23 -16.40
C ALA A 130 -3.75 14.10 -15.80
N SER A 131 -3.50 13.95 -14.50
CA SER A 131 -2.39 14.60 -13.82
C SER A 131 -1.90 13.77 -12.65
N HIS A 132 -0.65 13.99 -12.25
CA HIS A 132 0.05 13.20 -11.24
C HIS A 132 0.37 14.06 -10.02
N ARG A 133 0.19 13.51 -8.82
CA ARG A 133 0.63 14.06 -7.53
C ARG A 133 1.41 13.00 -6.77
N ASP A 134 2.11 13.36 -5.69
CA ASP A 134 2.85 12.36 -4.91
C ASP A 134 1.90 11.23 -4.50
N ARG A 135 2.20 10.00 -4.93
CA ARG A 135 1.39 8.78 -4.69
C ARG A 135 -0.06 8.80 -5.21
N ALA A 136 -0.44 9.72 -6.09
CA ALA A 136 -1.81 9.82 -6.60
C ALA A 136 -1.90 10.13 -8.09
N LEU A 137 -2.82 9.45 -8.78
CA LEU A 137 -3.22 9.66 -10.16
C LEU A 137 -4.61 10.30 -10.20
N VAL A 138 -4.71 11.50 -10.80
CA VAL A 138 -5.96 12.24 -10.93
C VAL A 138 -6.40 12.21 -12.39
N THR A 139 -7.56 11.63 -12.67
CA THR A 139 -8.13 11.45 -14.01
C THR A 139 -9.52 12.06 -14.08
N ALA A 140 -9.76 12.92 -15.06
CA ALA A 140 -11.05 13.56 -15.30
C ALA A 140 -11.73 12.93 -16.51
N PHE A 141 -13.02 12.63 -16.38
CA PHE A 141 -13.81 11.92 -17.38
C PHE A 141 -15.07 12.70 -17.78
N GLY A 142 -15.42 12.63 -19.05
CA GLY A 142 -16.75 12.92 -19.56
C GLY A 142 -17.57 11.62 -19.65
N LEU A 143 -18.83 11.66 -19.23
CA LEU A 143 -19.74 10.52 -19.31
C LEU A 143 -20.43 10.44 -20.67
N ALA A 144 -21.10 9.33 -20.95
CA ALA A 144 -21.93 9.20 -22.14
C ALA A 144 -22.89 10.40 -22.30
N GLY A 145 -22.90 11.00 -23.49
CA GLY A 145 -23.70 12.19 -23.80
C GLY A 145 -23.08 13.54 -23.41
N ALA A 146 -21.93 13.55 -22.72
CA ALA A 146 -21.17 14.77 -22.46
C ALA A 146 -20.64 15.38 -23.76
N ARG A 147 -20.49 16.70 -23.78
CA ARG A 147 -19.82 17.37 -24.91
C ARG A 147 -18.33 17.02 -24.90
N SER A 148 -17.70 17.03 -26.07
CA SER A 148 -16.27 16.78 -26.19
C SER A 148 -15.47 17.75 -25.29
N GLY A 149 -14.68 17.20 -24.37
CA GLY A 149 -13.86 17.98 -23.42
C GLY A 149 -14.59 18.42 -22.15
N GLU A 150 -15.88 18.09 -21.99
CA GLU A 150 -16.65 18.34 -20.77
C GLU A 150 -16.24 17.35 -19.69
N VAL A 151 -15.93 17.86 -18.49
CA VAL A 151 -15.61 17.05 -17.32
C VAL A 151 -16.86 16.89 -16.47
N ASP A 152 -17.30 15.66 -16.31
CA ASP A 152 -18.40 15.30 -15.42
C ASP A 152 -17.88 14.81 -14.08
N ILE A 153 -16.91 13.89 -14.08
CA ILE A 153 -16.41 13.24 -12.88
C ILE A 153 -14.88 13.27 -12.88
N THR A 154 -14.29 13.56 -11.73
CA THR A 154 -12.83 13.40 -11.51
C THR A 154 -12.58 12.28 -10.51
N VAL A 155 -11.71 11.34 -10.87
CA VAL A 155 -11.30 10.22 -10.02
C VAL A 155 -9.85 10.44 -9.58
N VAL A 156 -9.64 10.42 -8.26
CA VAL A 156 -8.32 10.37 -7.62
C VAL A 156 -8.07 8.91 -7.21
N ASN A 157 -7.11 8.26 -7.86
CA ASN A 157 -6.62 6.92 -7.52
C ASN A 157 -5.28 7.05 -6.77
N CYS A 158 -5.21 6.63 -5.52
CA CYS A 158 -4.04 6.82 -4.67
C CYS A 158 -3.50 5.51 -4.07
N HIS A 159 -2.21 5.53 -3.74
CA HIS A 159 -1.57 4.55 -2.87
C HIS A 159 -0.64 5.29 -1.93
N LEU A 160 -1.20 5.82 -0.84
CA LEU A 160 -0.53 6.76 0.05
C LEU A 160 0.67 6.13 0.76
N GLN A 161 1.50 6.97 1.37
CA GLN A 161 2.67 6.51 2.11
C GLN A 161 2.29 5.55 3.26
N ALA A 162 2.87 4.36 3.25
CA ALA A 162 2.80 3.39 4.35
C ALA A 162 3.75 3.75 5.51
N GLY A 163 3.53 3.12 6.67
CA GLY A 163 4.36 3.30 7.86
C GLY A 163 3.99 4.52 8.70
N PRO A 164 4.84 4.98 9.63
CA PRO A 164 4.51 6.05 10.57
C PRO A 164 4.72 7.46 9.97
N GLU A 165 3.97 7.73 8.89
CA GLU A 165 4.15 8.85 7.95
C GLU A 165 2.86 9.70 7.82
N GLY A 166 2.10 9.86 8.90
CA GLY A 166 0.82 10.58 8.91
C GLY A 166 0.86 11.98 8.28
N ALA A 167 1.90 12.77 8.57
CA ALA A 167 2.08 14.10 7.98
C ALA A 167 2.23 14.06 6.46
N ARG A 168 2.91 13.04 5.91
CA ARG A 168 3.10 12.87 4.47
C ARG A 168 1.81 12.40 3.80
N ARG A 169 1.10 11.43 4.40
CA ARG A 169 -0.23 10.99 3.92
C ARG A 169 -1.21 12.16 3.83
N LEU A 170 -1.25 13.02 4.85
CA LEU A 170 -2.10 14.21 4.86
C LEU A 170 -1.80 15.15 3.67
N ARG A 171 -0.52 15.44 3.40
CA ARG A 171 -0.11 16.29 2.27
C ARG A 171 -0.47 15.65 0.93
N GLN A 172 -0.15 14.38 0.74
CA GLN A 172 -0.46 13.63 -0.50
C GLN A 172 -1.95 13.70 -0.83
N MET A 173 -2.80 13.45 0.16
CA MET A 173 -4.25 13.51 -0.03
C MET A 173 -4.73 14.94 -0.31
N HIS A 174 -4.28 15.92 0.47
CA HIS A 174 -4.65 17.33 0.29
C HIS A 174 -4.30 17.83 -1.12
N ASP A 175 -3.08 17.58 -1.58
CA ASP A 175 -2.59 18.02 -2.89
C ASP A 175 -3.32 17.32 -4.05
N ALA A 176 -3.68 16.04 -3.88
CA ALA A 176 -4.43 15.27 -4.87
C ALA A 176 -5.86 15.80 -5.06
N VAL A 177 -6.58 16.06 -3.96
CA VAL A 177 -7.94 16.62 -4.01
C VAL A 177 -7.91 18.06 -4.55
N ASP A 178 -6.96 18.89 -4.11
CA ASP A 178 -6.80 20.25 -4.64
C ASP A 178 -6.47 20.24 -6.14
N ALA A 179 -5.73 19.25 -6.64
CA ALA A 179 -5.50 19.07 -8.06
C ALA A 179 -6.78 18.75 -8.83
N ALA A 180 -7.64 17.88 -8.30
CA ALA A 180 -8.95 17.57 -8.88
C ALA A 180 -9.82 18.83 -8.96
N VAL A 181 -9.89 19.64 -7.89
CA VAL A 181 -10.63 20.91 -7.86
C VAL A 181 -10.10 21.90 -8.88
N LYS A 182 -8.78 22.10 -8.93
CA LYS A 182 -8.14 23.00 -9.90
C LYS A 182 -8.41 22.53 -11.34
N GLY A 183 -8.42 21.22 -11.59
CA GLY A 183 -8.79 20.62 -12.88
C GLY A 183 -10.24 20.93 -13.26
N ALA A 184 -11.19 20.67 -12.36
CA ALA A 184 -12.61 20.93 -12.58
C ALA A 184 -12.91 22.42 -12.85
N ARG A 185 -12.26 23.34 -12.11
CA ARG A 185 -12.36 24.78 -12.36
C ARG A 185 -11.87 25.18 -13.75
N LYS A 186 -10.74 24.62 -14.20
CA LYS A 186 -10.22 24.85 -15.56
C LYS A 186 -11.16 24.32 -16.64
N ALA A 187 -11.93 23.27 -16.33
CA ALA A 187 -12.97 22.74 -17.20
C ALA A 187 -14.31 23.51 -17.13
N GLY A 188 -14.39 24.60 -16.36
CA GLY A 188 -15.57 25.48 -16.28
C GLY A 188 -16.53 25.19 -15.14
N VAL A 189 -16.23 24.24 -14.25
CA VAL A 189 -17.02 24.00 -13.03
C VAL A 189 -16.61 25.00 -11.96
N ALA A 190 -17.32 26.13 -11.87
CA ALA A 190 -16.96 27.22 -10.95
C ALA A 190 -17.28 26.88 -9.48
N ASP A 191 -18.41 26.21 -9.25
CA ASP A 191 -18.92 25.88 -7.92
C ASP A 191 -18.34 24.55 -7.42
N ALA A 192 -17.66 24.59 -6.29
CA ALA A 192 -17.05 23.41 -5.68
C ALA A 192 -18.10 22.36 -5.25
N ALA A 193 -19.29 22.79 -4.82
CA ALA A 193 -20.37 21.89 -4.43
C ALA A 193 -20.92 21.08 -5.62
N LYS A 194 -20.65 21.54 -6.86
CA LYS A 194 -21.04 20.86 -8.11
C LYS A 194 -19.93 19.98 -8.69
N MET A 195 -18.76 19.94 -8.07
CA MET A 195 -17.66 19.11 -8.55
C MET A 195 -17.86 17.68 -8.09
N ALA A 196 -18.17 16.79 -9.03
CA ALA A 196 -18.21 15.35 -8.76
C ALA A 196 -16.79 14.78 -8.73
N VAL A 197 -16.34 14.46 -7.51
CA VAL A 197 -15.01 13.91 -7.25
C VAL A 197 -15.16 12.59 -6.50
N ILE A 198 -14.46 11.59 -7.00
CA ILE A 198 -14.30 10.28 -6.37
C ILE A 198 -12.85 10.16 -5.92
N VAL A 199 -12.63 9.81 -4.66
CA VAL A 199 -11.29 9.47 -4.15
C VAL A 199 -11.28 8.00 -3.80
N CYS A 200 -10.33 7.24 -4.34
CA CYS A 200 -10.23 5.82 -4.09
C CYS A 200 -8.78 5.34 -4.05
N GLY A 201 -8.59 4.14 -3.55
CA GLY A 201 -7.29 3.48 -3.46
C GLY A 201 -6.91 3.14 -2.04
N ASP A 202 -5.66 2.75 -1.88
CA ASP A 202 -5.05 2.37 -0.62
C ASP A 202 -4.56 3.62 0.12
N LEU A 203 -5.24 3.96 1.21
CA LEU A 203 -4.89 5.12 2.04
C LEU A 203 -3.80 4.82 3.08
N ASN A 204 -3.38 3.56 3.25
CA ASN A 204 -2.37 3.13 4.22
C ASN A 204 -2.61 3.69 5.64
N GLY A 205 -3.87 3.79 6.05
CA GLY A 205 -4.27 4.39 7.32
C GLY A 205 -5.62 3.86 7.80
N ASP A 206 -5.78 3.77 9.11
CA ASP A 206 -7.05 3.46 9.76
C ASP A 206 -7.92 4.73 9.89
N GLU A 207 -9.08 4.62 10.54
CA GLU A 207 -9.99 5.75 10.78
C GLU A 207 -9.39 6.93 11.56
N ARG A 208 -8.24 6.75 12.23
CA ARG A 208 -7.51 7.81 12.94
C ARG A 208 -6.56 8.56 12.02
N SER A 209 -6.30 8.06 10.80
CA SER A 209 -5.37 8.68 9.88
C SER A 209 -5.85 10.07 9.45
N ALA A 210 -4.94 11.03 9.45
CA ALA A 210 -5.20 12.41 9.08
C ALA A 210 -5.70 12.54 7.64
N ALA A 211 -5.25 11.67 6.71
CA ALA A 211 -5.77 11.67 5.35
C ALA A 211 -7.26 11.31 5.31
N ILE A 212 -7.69 10.35 6.13
CA ILE A 212 -9.10 9.93 6.26
C ILE A 212 -9.90 11.03 6.96
N ARG A 213 -9.40 11.59 8.06
CA ARG A 213 -10.05 12.73 8.73
C ARG A 213 -10.20 13.94 7.83
N LEU A 214 -9.20 14.25 7.01
CA LEU A 214 -9.29 15.33 6.02
C LEU A 214 -10.44 15.09 5.03
N LEU A 215 -10.62 13.86 4.55
CA LEU A 215 -11.71 13.50 3.65
C LEU A 215 -13.07 13.57 4.34
N GLU A 216 -13.21 13.02 5.54
CA GLU A 216 -14.50 12.92 6.23
C GLU A 216 -14.95 14.22 6.92
N ASP A 217 -14.02 15.00 7.47
CA ASP A 217 -14.31 16.25 8.18
C ASP A 217 -14.13 17.48 7.30
N GLY A 218 -13.45 17.33 6.16
CA GLY A 218 -13.05 18.45 5.30
C GLY A 218 -11.92 19.30 5.90
N VAL A 219 -11.44 19.00 7.10
CA VAL A 219 -10.38 19.73 7.80
C VAL A 219 -9.57 18.85 8.75
N VAL A 220 -8.26 19.10 8.84
CA VAL A 220 -7.39 18.59 9.89
C VAL A 220 -6.65 19.77 10.51
N ASP A 221 -6.73 19.89 11.84
CA ASP A 221 -6.10 20.95 12.62
C ASP A 221 -4.77 20.51 13.27
N PRO A 222 -3.93 21.45 13.74
CA PRO A 222 -2.63 21.13 14.34
C PRO A 222 -2.68 20.27 15.60
N SER A 223 -3.86 20.09 16.21
CA SER A 223 -4.07 19.20 17.35
C SER A 223 -4.17 17.72 16.95
N HIS A 224 -4.38 17.41 15.67
CA HIS A 224 -4.44 16.02 15.22
C HIS A 224 -3.06 15.36 15.30
N VAL A 225 -3.00 14.22 15.99
CA VAL A 225 -1.80 13.43 16.20
C VAL A 225 -1.98 12.08 15.53
N GLU A 226 -1.01 11.69 14.71
CA GLU A 226 -0.93 10.37 14.08
C GLU A 226 0.48 9.84 14.30
N ASP A 227 0.62 8.55 14.60
CA ASP A 227 1.93 7.92 14.88
C ASP A 227 2.71 8.59 16.04
N GLY A 228 2.00 9.24 16.97
CA GLY A 228 2.57 9.95 18.12
C GLY A 228 3.06 11.37 17.84
N GLU A 229 2.90 11.87 16.61
CA GLU A 229 3.37 13.21 16.20
C GLU A 229 2.23 14.06 15.61
N PRO A 230 2.23 15.39 15.82
CA PRO A 230 1.35 16.29 15.09
C PRO A 230 1.61 16.22 13.58
N VAL A 231 0.54 16.08 12.78
CA VAL A 231 0.66 15.89 11.33
C VAL A 231 0.78 17.20 10.53
N THR A 232 0.47 18.34 11.15
CA THR A 232 0.52 19.67 10.52
C THR A 232 0.71 20.78 11.54
N SER A 233 1.35 21.88 11.15
CA SER A 233 1.46 23.11 11.96
C SER A 233 0.35 24.12 11.70
N LYS A 234 -0.43 23.94 10.63
CA LYS A 234 -1.55 24.81 10.24
C LYS A 234 -2.75 23.98 9.81
N PRO A 235 -4.00 24.46 10.00
CA PRO A 235 -5.18 23.77 9.51
C PRO A 235 -5.09 23.48 8.00
N LYS A 236 -5.31 22.23 7.61
CA LYS A 236 -5.43 21.80 6.22
C LYS A 236 -6.91 21.58 5.93
N LYS A 237 -7.44 22.24 4.89
CA LYS A 237 -8.87 22.23 4.55
C LYS A 237 -9.07 21.80 3.11
N LEU A 238 -10.10 21.00 2.86
CA LEU A 238 -10.52 20.64 1.50
C LEU A 238 -11.37 21.76 0.90
N SER A 239 -11.04 22.14 -0.33
CA SER A 239 -11.82 23.12 -1.10
C SER A 239 -13.22 22.60 -1.50
N LEU A 240 -13.44 21.28 -1.46
CA LEU A 240 -14.72 20.62 -1.78
C LEU A 240 -15.67 20.49 -0.59
N GLY A 241 -15.19 20.77 0.64
CA GLY A 241 -15.87 20.29 1.84
C GLY A 241 -15.56 18.81 2.11
N PRO A 242 -16.27 18.19 3.08
CA PRO A 242 -16.12 16.78 3.40
C PRO A 242 -16.68 15.88 2.29
N LEU A 243 -16.12 14.68 2.18
CA LEU A 243 -16.56 13.61 1.30
C LEU A 243 -17.18 12.48 2.13
N THR A 244 -18.07 11.73 1.50
CA THR A 244 -18.74 10.59 2.12
C THR A 244 -18.04 9.29 1.73
N ASP A 245 -17.65 8.48 2.72
CA ASP A 245 -17.22 7.11 2.49
C ASP A 245 -18.38 6.29 1.93
N CYS A 246 -18.22 5.76 0.72
CA CYS A 246 -19.28 5.05 0.02
C CYS A 246 -19.79 3.86 0.83
N ALA A 247 -18.90 3.09 1.46
CA ALA A 247 -19.30 1.94 2.25
C ALA A 247 -20.07 2.35 3.51
N ALA A 248 -19.73 3.48 4.13
CA ALA A 248 -20.45 4.01 5.28
C ALA A 248 -21.82 4.62 4.90
N ALA A 249 -22.02 4.99 3.62
CA ALA A 249 -23.32 5.44 3.13
C ALA A 249 -24.37 4.32 3.18
N VAL A 250 -23.95 3.05 3.17
CA VAL A 250 -24.81 1.88 3.37
C VAL A 250 -25.00 1.63 4.88
N ARG A 251 -26.01 2.27 5.46
CA ARG A 251 -26.22 2.37 6.93
C ARG A 251 -26.46 1.07 7.70
N GLU A 252 -26.61 -0.06 7.00
CA GLU A 252 -27.04 -1.33 7.62
C GLU A 252 -25.89 -2.09 8.29
N ARG A 253 -24.63 -1.78 7.97
CA ARG A 253 -23.46 -2.48 8.53
C ARG A 253 -22.22 -1.59 8.55
N PRO A 254 -21.25 -1.88 9.42
CA PRO A 254 -19.93 -1.26 9.31
C PRO A 254 -19.26 -1.67 7.98
N PRO A 255 -18.43 -0.78 7.41
CA PRO A 255 -17.55 -1.15 6.30
C PRO A 255 -16.62 -2.30 6.70
N PRO A 256 -16.41 -3.31 5.82
CA PRO A 256 -15.58 -4.45 6.14
C PRO A 256 -14.10 -4.11 5.99
N PRO A 257 -13.21 -4.91 6.59
CA PRO A 257 -11.78 -4.76 6.35
C PRO A 257 -11.42 -5.07 4.89
N THR A 258 -10.36 -4.45 4.42
CA THR A 258 -9.82 -4.62 3.07
C THR A 258 -8.46 -5.29 3.08
N LEU A 259 -7.61 -5.04 4.07
CA LEU A 259 -6.40 -5.84 4.30
C LEU A 259 -6.73 -6.99 5.23
N VAL A 260 -6.54 -8.24 4.78
CA VAL A 260 -6.82 -9.44 5.58
C VAL A 260 -5.64 -10.42 5.48
N VAL A 261 -4.82 -10.42 6.53
CA VAL A 261 -3.52 -11.11 6.56
C VAL A 261 -3.35 -11.88 7.87
N ALA A 262 -2.32 -12.72 7.95
CA ALA A 262 -2.02 -13.42 9.19
C ALA A 262 -1.70 -12.42 10.30
N GLU A 263 -2.28 -12.61 11.49
CA GLU A 263 -1.90 -11.81 12.65
C GLU A 263 -0.50 -12.24 13.10
N LEU A 264 0.45 -11.33 12.97
CA LEU A 264 1.85 -11.54 13.38
C LEU A 264 2.34 -10.46 14.34
N ILE A 265 1.60 -9.36 14.49
CA ILE A 265 2.06 -8.21 15.25
C ILE A 265 2.16 -8.58 16.72
N SER A 266 1.12 -9.21 17.27
CA SER A 266 1.10 -9.67 18.66
C SER A 266 2.14 -10.78 18.95
N ALA A 267 2.51 -11.56 17.93
CA ALA A 267 3.54 -12.58 18.06
C ALA A 267 4.96 -11.98 18.05
N LEU A 268 5.19 -10.92 17.27
CA LEU A 268 6.50 -10.36 17.03
C LEU A 268 6.87 -9.19 17.94
N VAL A 269 5.89 -8.44 18.46
CA VAL A 269 6.12 -7.17 19.16
C VAL A 269 5.41 -7.11 20.51
N ASP A 270 6.14 -6.65 21.53
CA ASP A 270 5.54 -6.30 22.83
C ASP A 270 4.70 -5.02 22.72
N GLY A 271 3.48 -5.05 23.24
CA GLY A 271 2.55 -3.91 23.23
C GLY A 271 1.51 -3.93 22.09
N GLY A 272 1.57 -4.91 21.19
CA GLY A 272 0.56 -5.11 20.14
C GLY A 272 0.62 -4.09 19.01
N ALA A 273 -0.50 -3.90 18.30
CA ALA A 273 -0.57 -3.06 17.10
C ALA A 273 -0.24 -1.57 17.33
N ASP A 274 -0.49 -1.06 18.53
CA ASP A 274 -0.20 0.34 18.88
C ASP A 274 1.28 0.58 19.22
N ALA A 275 2.13 -0.46 19.21
CA ALA A 275 3.54 -0.34 19.57
C ALA A 275 4.35 0.56 18.62
N GLY A 276 3.84 0.85 17.42
CA GLY A 276 4.35 1.89 16.50
C GLY A 276 5.87 1.96 16.41
N ARG A 277 6.42 3.17 16.53
CA ARG A 277 7.89 3.42 16.49
C ARG A 277 8.63 2.87 17.71
N THR A 278 7.93 2.56 18.80
CA THR A 278 8.54 2.01 20.02
C THR A 278 8.51 0.49 20.06
N ALA A 279 8.12 -0.17 18.97
CA ALA A 279 8.09 -1.62 18.86
C ALA A 279 9.41 -2.24 19.32
N SER A 280 9.30 -3.11 20.33
CA SER A 280 10.36 -4.02 20.76
C SER A 280 9.96 -5.44 20.42
N LEU A 281 10.92 -6.25 19.99
CA LEU A 281 10.72 -7.69 19.79
C LEU A 281 10.13 -8.31 21.05
N SER A 282 9.07 -9.11 20.87
CA SER A 282 8.54 -9.93 21.96
C SER A 282 9.61 -10.88 22.49
N ALA A 283 9.52 -11.27 23.75
CA ALA A 283 10.48 -12.20 24.36
C ALA A 283 10.60 -13.51 23.55
N SER A 284 9.48 -13.97 22.99
CA SER A 284 9.38 -15.20 22.22
C SER A 284 9.98 -15.06 20.81
N ALA A 285 9.72 -13.93 20.13
CA ALA A 285 10.38 -13.61 18.86
C ALA A 285 11.88 -13.41 19.02
N GLN A 286 12.32 -12.75 20.10
CA GLN A 286 13.73 -12.59 20.44
C GLN A 286 14.41 -13.94 20.66
N ALA A 287 13.76 -14.89 21.36
CA ALA A 287 14.30 -16.22 21.57
C ALA A 287 14.45 -17.00 20.25
N ALA A 288 13.47 -16.94 19.36
CA ALA A 288 13.52 -17.57 18.05
C ALA A 288 14.61 -16.97 17.14
N LEU A 289 14.72 -15.64 17.08
CA LEU A 289 15.80 -14.97 16.35
C LEU A 289 17.18 -15.27 16.94
N ARG A 290 17.27 -15.45 18.27
CA ARG A 290 18.53 -15.84 18.91
C ARG A 290 18.96 -17.24 18.50
N ALA A 291 18.04 -18.20 18.48
CA ALA A 291 18.34 -19.55 18.02
C ALA A 291 18.79 -19.56 16.55
N ALA A 292 18.14 -18.78 15.68
CA ALA A 292 18.55 -18.61 14.29
C ALA A 292 19.96 -18.03 14.17
N TYR A 293 20.28 -16.99 14.95
CA TYR A 293 21.61 -16.39 15.00
C TYR A 293 22.68 -17.39 15.46
N ASP A 294 22.44 -18.14 16.53
CA ASP A 294 23.40 -19.09 17.10
C ASP A 294 23.70 -20.23 16.10
N GLU A 295 22.69 -20.68 15.33
CA GLU A 295 22.84 -21.63 14.23
C GLU A 295 23.68 -21.07 13.08
N LEU A 296 23.34 -19.86 12.60
CA LEU A 296 24.05 -19.18 11.52
C LEU A 296 25.52 -18.89 11.87
N ALA A 297 25.79 -18.54 13.14
CA ALA A 297 27.14 -18.30 13.64
C ALA A 297 27.95 -19.60 13.83
N GLY A 298 27.34 -20.79 13.72
CA GLY A 298 28.05 -22.07 13.86
C GLY A 298 28.78 -22.23 15.20
N GLY A 299 28.23 -21.68 16.29
CA GLY A 299 28.85 -21.67 17.63
C GLY A 299 29.90 -20.58 17.87
N LYS A 300 30.18 -19.72 16.87
CA LYS A 300 30.99 -18.51 17.06
C LYS A 300 30.22 -17.47 17.90
N PRO A 301 30.90 -16.58 18.63
CA PRO A 301 30.23 -15.49 19.34
C PRO A 301 29.69 -14.40 18.40
N HIS A 302 30.10 -14.41 17.13
CA HIS A 302 29.71 -13.47 16.08
C HIS A 302 29.56 -14.17 14.73
N MET A 303 28.77 -13.57 13.84
CA MET A 303 28.70 -13.94 12.43
C MET A 303 29.81 -13.20 11.66
N ASP A 304 30.65 -13.90 10.91
CA ASP A 304 31.55 -13.29 9.95
C ASP A 304 30.83 -12.96 8.63
N ALA A 305 31.56 -12.40 7.66
CA ALA A 305 30.96 -12.03 6.38
C ALA A 305 30.30 -13.21 5.64
N ALA A 306 30.89 -14.41 5.72
CA ALA A 306 30.35 -15.59 5.03
C ALA A 306 29.04 -16.05 5.68
N ASP A 307 28.94 -16.00 7.02
CA ASP A 307 27.71 -16.32 7.73
C ASP A 307 26.60 -15.31 7.39
N VAL A 308 26.93 -14.02 7.34
CA VAL A 308 25.97 -12.95 7.00
C VAL A 308 25.49 -13.09 5.55
N GLU A 309 26.38 -13.38 4.61
CA GLU A 309 26.01 -13.66 3.23
C GLU A 309 25.10 -14.88 3.13
N ALA A 310 25.40 -15.96 3.85
CA ALA A 310 24.57 -17.17 3.88
C ALA A 310 23.16 -16.88 4.44
N TRP A 311 23.06 -16.12 5.53
CA TRP A 311 21.79 -15.65 6.07
C TRP A 311 21.00 -14.85 5.04
N LEU A 312 21.61 -13.82 4.45
CA LEU A 312 20.92 -12.91 3.53
C LEU A 312 20.52 -13.62 2.24
N VAL A 313 21.30 -14.59 1.75
CA VAL A 313 20.92 -15.42 0.60
C VAL A 313 19.75 -16.34 0.96
N ARG A 314 19.73 -16.95 2.16
CA ARG A 314 18.60 -17.78 2.61
C ARG A 314 17.30 -16.97 2.61
N THR A 315 17.31 -15.77 3.19
CA THR A 315 16.09 -14.97 3.34
C THR A 315 15.70 -14.18 2.09
N ASN A 316 16.66 -13.73 1.28
CA ASN A 316 16.39 -12.90 0.09
C ASN A 316 16.53 -13.60 -1.26
N LEU A 317 16.86 -14.89 -1.25
CA LEU A 317 17.19 -15.72 -2.43
C LEU A 317 18.44 -15.28 -3.20
N LYS A 318 18.95 -14.07 -2.97
CA LYS A 318 20.16 -13.51 -3.58
C LYS A 318 20.75 -12.39 -2.73
N LEU A 319 22.08 -12.30 -2.69
CA LEU A 319 22.81 -11.25 -1.99
C LEU A 319 22.56 -9.85 -2.59
N GLY A 320 22.69 -8.81 -1.76
CA GLY A 320 22.50 -7.40 -2.15
C GLY A 320 21.04 -6.96 -2.20
N ARG A 321 20.11 -7.79 -1.71
CA ARG A 321 18.67 -7.54 -1.69
C ARG A 321 18.17 -7.37 -0.26
N GLY A 322 17.03 -6.69 -0.10
CA GLY A 322 16.43 -6.48 1.20
C GLY A 322 16.98 -5.26 1.94
N SER A 323 16.18 -4.71 2.84
CA SER A 323 16.61 -3.67 3.78
C SER A 323 17.45 -4.24 4.90
N GLU A 324 17.23 -5.50 5.26
CA GLU A 324 18.06 -6.27 6.19
C GLU A 324 19.50 -6.41 5.70
N PHE A 325 19.74 -6.51 4.38
CA PHE A 325 21.10 -6.49 3.83
C PHE A 325 21.78 -5.15 4.10
N ARG A 326 21.07 -4.04 3.84
CA ARG A 326 21.60 -2.68 4.08
C ARG A 326 21.83 -2.45 5.57
N ALA A 327 20.89 -2.87 6.41
CA ALA A 327 20.97 -2.75 7.86
C ALA A 327 22.10 -3.61 8.44
N ALA A 328 22.25 -4.86 8.00
CA ALA A 328 23.35 -5.74 8.42
C ALA A 328 24.71 -5.13 8.05
N ARG A 329 24.84 -4.61 6.82
CA ARG A 329 26.04 -3.89 6.38
C ARG A 329 26.31 -2.66 7.25
N ALA A 330 25.28 -1.88 7.56
CA ALA A 330 25.39 -0.71 8.45
C ALA A 330 25.97 -1.10 9.81
N GLU A 331 25.38 -2.11 10.42
CA GLU A 331 25.76 -2.64 11.73
C GLU A 331 27.21 -3.15 11.74
N MET A 332 27.62 -3.89 10.70
CA MET A 332 29.01 -4.37 10.58
C MET A 332 30.03 -3.24 10.36
N LEU A 333 29.62 -2.15 9.73
CA LEU A 333 30.45 -0.95 9.54
C LEU A 333 30.44 -0.01 10.74
N GLY A 334 29.56 -0.23 11.73
CA GLY A 334 29.33 0.70 12.82
C GLY A 334 28.72 2.03 12.37
N ILE A 335 27.97 2.01 11.25
CA ILE A 335 27.25 3.16 10.72
C ILE A 335 25.84 3.12 11.29
N ASP A 336 25.33 4.28 11.72
CA ASP A 336 23.94 4.40 12.13
C ASP A 336 23.03 4.03 10.94
N SER A 337 22.23 2.98 11.12
CA SER A 337 21.33 2.46 10.09
C SER A 337 20.25 3.47 9.69
N ALA A 338 19.89 4.40 10.59
CA ALA A 338 18.98 5.51 10.28
C ALA A 338 19.53 6.43 9.17
N ALA A 339 20.86 6.56 9.06
CA ALA A 339 21.49 7.38 8.02
C ALA A 339 21.45 6.73 6.63
N LEU A 340 21.14 5.43 6.53
CA LEU A 340 21.11 4.70 5.25
C LEU A 340 19.71 4.52 4.68
N SER A 341 18.64 4.68 5.48
CA SER A 341 17.27 4.56 4.99
C SER A 341 16.84 5.71 4.08
N GLU A 342 17.50 6.87 4.16
CA GLU A 342 17.10 8.08 3.43
C GLU A 342 17.81 8.25 2.08
N GLY A 343 18.95 7.58 1.84
CA GLY A 343 19.83 7.91 0.71
C GLY A 343 19.88 6.92 -0.45
N ASP A 344 19.52 5.65 -0.26
CA ASP A 344 20.05 4.58 -1.14
C ASP A 344 19.03 3.54 -1.63
N ALA A 345 17.72 3.77 -1.40
CA ALA A 345 16.72 3.16 -2.29
C ALA A 345 16.83 3.92 -3.61
N THR A 346 17.21 3.25 -4.70
CA THR A 346 17.40 3.81 -6.05
C THR A 346 16.11 4.36 -6.69
N ALA A 347 15.43 5.27 -6.02
CA ALA A 347 14.85 6.44 -6.64
C ALA A 347 15.96 7.51 -6.60
N ALA A 348 16.67 7.69 -7.70
CA ALA A 348 17.10 9.03 -8.06
C ALA A 348 15.82 9.86 -8.08
N SER A 349 15.54 10.52 -6.97
CA SER A 349 14.29 11.19 -6.72
C SER A 349 14.24 12.43 -7.60
N ASN A 350 13.27 12.44 -8.52
CA ASN A 350 12.77 13.65 -9.17
C ASN A 350 11.98 14.53 -8.17
N ASP A 351 12.20 14.38 -6.86
CA ASP A 351 11.48 15.10 -5.80
C ASP A 351 11.96 16.56 -5.67
N ALA A 352 13.14 16.88 -6.20
CA ALA A 352 13.60 18.27 -6.31
C ALA A 352 12.82 19.09 -7.34
N ALA A 353 12.07 18.46 -8.27
CA ALA A 353 11.34 19.17 -9.32
C ALA A 353 9.94 19.64 -8.91
N ASP A 354 9.35 19.07 -7.85
CA ASP A 354 8.00 19.46 -7.40
C ASP A 354 8.01 20.42 -6.19
N ALA A 355 9.20 20.77 -5.66
CA ALA A 355 9.37 21.70 -4.53
C ALA A 355 9.47 23.19 -4.93
N ALA A 356 9.14 23.56 -6.17
CA ALA A 356 9.31 24.93 -6.66
C ALA A 356 8.25 25.95 -6.19
N ASP A 357 7.30 25.58 -5.32
CA ASP A 357 6.29 26.50 -4.77
C ASP A 357 6.12 26.33 -3.24
N ALA A 358 7.16 26.59 -2.44
CA ALA A 358 7.02 26.99 -1.03
C ALA A 358 8.35 27.54 -0.45
N ALA A 359 8.25 28.66 0.29
CA ALA A 359 9.34 29.51 0.73
C ALA A 359 10.15 29.04 1.98
N ASP A 360 10.33 27.74 2.23
CA ASP A 360 10.96 27.23 3.48
C ASP A 360 12.24 26.38 3.27
N ALA A 361 12.97 26.55 2.15
CA ALA A 361 14.08 25.67 1.78
C ALA A 361 15.49 26.04 2.33
N ALA A 362 15.62 26.98 3.28
CA ALA A 362 16.94 27.50 3.68
C ALA A 362 17.70 26.65 4.72
N ASP A 363 17.02 25.87 5.56
CA ASP A 363 17.67 25.17 6.70
C ASP A 363 18.12 23.72 6.41
N ALA A 364 17.68 23.11 5.30
CA ALA A 364 18.01 21.71 5.00
C ALA A 364 19.39 21.50 4.33
N ALA A 365 20.02 22.55 3.80
CA ALA A 365 21.24 22.42 2.99
C ALA A 365 22.54 22.28 3.80
N ALA A 366 22.53 22.58 5.10
CA ALA A 366 23.76 22.65 5.92
C ALA A 366 24.19 21.31 6.56
N SER A 367 23.35 20.27 6.54
CA SER A 367 23.63 18.97 7.20
C SER A 367 24.26 17.90 6.28
N ALA A 368 24.34 18.16 4.96
CA ALA A 368 24.71 17.13 3.97
C ALA A 368 26.23 16.99 3.69
N ALA A 369 27.12 17.66 4.43
CA ALA A 369 28.53 17.82 4.03
C ALA A 369 29.54 16.81 4.61
N ALA A 370 29.13 15.72 5.27
CA ALA A 370 30.07 14.83 5.99
C ALA A 370 29.94 13.33 5.75
N THR A 371 29.40 12.89 4.62
CA THR A 371 29.36 11.45 4.25
C THR A 371 30.07 11.26 2.92
N ALA A 372 31.20 10.55 2.94
CA ALA A 372 31.90 10.12 1.73
C ALA A 372 30.95 9.23 0.91
N THR A 373 30.34 9.80 -0.12
CA THR A 373 29.47 9.08 -1.04
C THR A 373 30.34 8.16 -1.89
N ALA A 374 30.15 6.85 -1.73
CA ALA A 374 30.68 5.89 -2.68
C ALA A 374 30.21 6.27 -4.10
N PRO A 375 31.01 6.03 -5.15
CA PRO A 375 30.60 6.32 -6.51
C PRO A 375 29.27 5.61 -6.82
N ALA A 376 28.31 6.37 -7.35
CA ALA A 376 27.01 5.85 -7.74
C ALA A 376 27.19 4.62 -8.65
N GLY A 377 26.68 3.46 -8.22
CA GLY A 377 26.75 2.21 -8.96
C GLY A 377 27.82 1.20 -8.51
N ALA A 378 28.62 1.49 -7.48
CA ALA A 378 29.43 0.44 -6.86
C ALA A 378 28.53 -0.62 -6.21
N PRO A 379 28.75 -1.94 -6.45
CA PRO A 379 27.99 -2.98 -5.79
C PRO A 379 28.13 -2.85 -4.27
N LEU A 380 27.02 -2.90 -3.54
CA LEU A 380 27.07 -2.99 -2.09
C LEU A 380 27.60 -4.38 -1.71
N VAL A 381 28.67 -4.42 -0.91
CA VAL A 381 29.32 -5.66 -0.45
C VAL A 381 29.32 -5.70 1.09
N ILE A 382 29.18 -6.90 1.64
CA ILE A 382 29.35 -7.16 3.08
C ILE A 382 30.85 -7.04 3.41
N PRO A 383 31.25 -6.21 4.40
CA PRO A 383 32.66 -6.00 4.72
C PRO A 383 33.32 -7.29 5.25
N ALA A 384 34.31 -7.79 4.51
CA ALA A 384 34.99 -9.07 4.79
C ALA A 384 35.81 -9.09 6.09
N ASP A 385 36.23 -7.92 6.58
CA ASP A 385 37.05 -7.72 7.79
C ASP A 385 36.22 -7.42 9.05
N ARG A 386 34.88 -7.50 8.96
CA ARG A 386 33.96 -7.13 10.02
C ARG A 386 33.06 -8.29 10.40
N VAL A 387 32.40 -8.15 11.56
CA VAL A 387 31.55 -9.18 12.15
C VAL A 387 30.21 -8.57 12.55
N LEU A 388 29.15 -9.35 12.46
CA LEU A 388 27.83 -9.01 12.97
C LEU A 388 27.62 -9.69 14.33
N THR A 389 27.43 -8.91 15.38
CA THR A 389 27.12 -9.43 16.72
C THR A 389 25.63 -9.72 16.85
N TRP A 390 25.26 -10.45 17.90
CA TRP A 390 23.85 -10.70 18.25
C TRP A 390 23.06 -9.39 18.39
N ASP A 391 23.63 -8.39 19.06
CA ASP A 391 22.95 -7.10 19.23
C ASP A 391 22.76 -6.37 17.89
N GLY A 392 23.71 -6.48 16.97
CA GLY A 392 23.57 -5.97 15.61
C GLY A 392 22.46 -6.69 14.84
N PHE A 393 22.45 -8.02 14.86
CA PHE A 393 21.40 -8.83 14.24
C PHE A 393 20.01 -8.51 14.81
N LYS A 394 19.90 -8.37 16.14
CA LYS A 394 18.67 -7.95 16.82
C LYS A 394 18.22 -6.54 16.37
N ARG A 395 19.15 -5.60 16.23
CA ARG A 395 18.85 -4.23 15.74
C ARG A 395 18.34 -4.24 14.30
N VAL A 396 18.88 -5.09 13.42
CA VAL A 396 18.36 -5.27 12.06
C VAL A 396 16.87 -5.63 12.08
N TYR A 397 16.48 -6.69 12.79
CA TYR A 397 15.07 -7.10 12.82
C TYR A 397 14.18 -6.12 13.59
N THR A 398 14.70 -5.45 14.62
CA THR A 398 13.95 -4.39 15.31
C THR A 398 13.66 -3.23 14.35
N ALA A 399 14.61 -2.86 13.49
CA ALA A 399 14.41 -1.83 12.47
C ALA A 399 13.36 -2.26 11.43
N GLU A 400 13.38 -3.51 10.99
CA GLU A 400 12.37 -4.06 10.07
C GLU A 400 10.95 -3.99 10.68
N LEU A 401 10.78 -4.36 11.95
CA LEU A 401 9.48 -4.29 12.64
C LEU A 401 8.99 -2.86 12.83
N ARG A 402 9.88 -1.91 13.17
CA ARG A 402 9.55 -0.47 13.24
C ARG A 402 9.15 0.11 11.89
N ALA A 403 9.66 -0.47 10.81
CA ALA A 403 9.25 -0.15 9.44
C ALA A 403 7.94 -0.87 9.01
N GLY A 404 7.28 -1.59 9.92
CA GLY A 404 6.01 -2.28 9.66
C GLY A 404 6.14 -3.61 8.90
N LYS A 405 7.34 -4.19 8.80
CA LYS A 405 7.60 -5.37 7.95
C LYS A 405 7.42 -6.70 8.67
N PHE A 406 6.32 -6.83 9.40
CA PHE A 406 6.02 -7.99 10.25
C PHE A 406 6.07 -9.32 9.47
N TRP A 407 5.43 -9.37 8.30
CA TRP A 407 5.41 -10.57 7.46
C TRP A 407 6.78 -10.90 6.87
N GLY A 408 7.58 -9.87 6.52
CA GLY A 408 8.98 -10.06 6.10
C GLY A 408 9.83 -10.72 7.18
N VAL A 409 9.72 -10.24 8.42
CA VAL A 409 10.41 -10.83 9.57
C VAL A 409 9.93 -12.26 9.85
N ALA A 410 8.63 -12.51 9.82
CA ALA A 410 8.08 -13.85 10.01
C ALA A 410 8.54 -14.85 8.94
N HIS A 411 8.60 -14.41 7.68
CA HIS A 411 9.16 -15.20 6.59
C HIS A 411 10.62 -15.58 6.88
N ASP A 412 11.45 -14.58 7.19
CA ASP A 412 12.87 -14.78 7.47
C ASP A 412 13.07 -15.79 8.60
N MET A 413 12.36 -15.61 9.72
CA MET A 413 12.37 -16.51 10.87
C MET A 413 12.07 -17.96 10.49
N HIS A 414 11.07 -18.19 9.66
CA HIS A 414 10.71 -19.54 9.25
C HIS A 414 11.70 -20.16 8.25
N VAL A 415 12.21 -19.40 7.27
CA VAL A 415 13.26 -19.88 6.35
C VAL A 415 14.56 -20.18 7.11
N LEU A 416 14.77 -19.50 8.24
CA LEU A 416 15.83 -19.79 9.18
C LEU A 416 15.56 -21.02 10.07
N GLY A 417 14.36 -21.62 10.02
CA GLY A 417 14.00 -22.81 10.80
C GLY A 417 13.41 -22.50 12.19
N HIS A 418 13.20 -21.22 12.50
CA HIS A 418 12.76 -20.74 13.82
C HIS A 418 11.51 -19.84 13.66
N PRO A 419 10.36 -20.39 13.22
CA PRO A 419 9.17 -19.60 12.92
C PRO A 419 8.69 -18.80 14.15
N PRO A 420 8.01 -17.66 13.93
CA PRO A 420 7.44 -16.92 15.05
C PRO A 420 6.47 -17.80 15.82
N PRO A 421 6.54 -17.79 17.16
CA PRO A 421 5.64 -18.59 17.98
C PRO A 421 4.22 -18.05 17.85
N ALA A 422 3.24 -18.95 17.81
CA ALA A 422 1.84 -18.55 17.86
C ALA A 422 1.59 -17.81 19.19
N ALA A 423 1.05 -16.59 19.12
CA ALA A 423 0.63 -15.87 20.31
C ALA A 423 -0.61 -16.56 20.91
N PRO A 424 -0.54 -17.12 22.13
CA PRO A 424 -1.66 -17.85 22.71
C PRO A 424 -2.88 -16.94 22.84
N GLY A 425 -3.99 -17.31 22.19
CA GLY A 425 -5.25 -16.56 22.24
C GLY A 425 -5.31 -15.33 21.34
N ALA A 426 -4.27 -15.03 20.56
CA ALA A 426 -4.34 -14.01 19.51
C ALA A 426 -5.28 -14.46 18.39
N PRO A 427 -6.00 -13.53 17.73
CA PRO A 427 -6.73 -13.87 16.52
C PRO A 427 -5.75 -14.39 15.47
N SER A 428 -6.17 -15.33 14.63
CA SER A 428 -5.32 -15.84 13.54
C SER A 428 -5.18 -14.85 12.37
N VAL A 429 -5.99 -13.79 12.36
CA VAL A 429 -6.14 -12.85 11.26
C VAL A 429 -6.01 -11.43 11.79
N PHE A 430 -5.13 -10.66 11.16
CA PHE A 430 -5.11 -9.21 11.27
C PHE A 430 -5.97 -8.64 10.15
N THR A 431 -6.84 -7.70 10.52
CA THR A 431 -7.74 -7.04 9.59
C THR A 431 -7.60 -5.53 9.72
N ALA A 432 -7.44 -4.82 8.61
CA ALA A 432 -7.47 -3.37 8.56
C ALA A 432 -8.25 -2.90 7.33
N ARG A 433 -8.67 -1.62 7.30
CA ARG A 433 -9.39 -1.04 6.16
C ARG A 433 -8.61 0.11 5.55
N TYR A 434 -7.77 -0.23 4.57
CA TYR A 434 -6.90 0.71 3.87
C TYR A 434 -7.49 1.14 2.52
N ASP A 435 -8.05 0.22 1.74
CA ASP A 435 -8.80 0.57 0.53
C ASP A 435 -10.15 1.19 0.83
N ARG A 436 -10.42 2.37 0.25
CA ARG A 436 -11.70 3.08 0.41
C ARG A 436 -12.14 3.72 -0.90
N ILE A 437 -13.42 4.08 -0.96
CA ILE A 437 -13.98 4.93 -2.02
C ILE A 437 -14.80 6.03 -1.33
N TYR A 438 -14.44 7.28 -1.58
CA TYR A 438 -15.12 8.48 -1.12
C TYR A 438 -15.77 9.19 -2.29
N ALA A 439 -16.94 9.78 -2.07
CA ALA A 439 -17.67 10.57 -3.04
C ALA A 439 -17.95 11.98 -2.50
N SER A 440 -17.81 13.01 -3.34
CA SER A 440 -18.20 14.38 -2.99
C SER A 440 -19.72 14.55 -2.90
N GLU A 441 -20.17 15.68 -2.37
CA GLU A 441 -21.60 16.00 -2.24
C GLU A 441 -22.36 16.11 -3.58
N ALA A 442 -21.66 16.20 -4.71
CA ALA A 442 -22.27 16.21 -6.04
C ALA A 442 -22.69 14.81 -6.53
N LEU A 443 -22.41 13.76 -5.75
CA LEU A 443 -22.64 12.37 -6.11
C LEU A 443 -23.58 11.69 -5.11
N ASP A 444 -24.50 10.89 -5.63
CA ASP A 444 -25.26 9.91 -4.85
C ASP A 444 -24.66 8.51 -5.00
N VAL A 445 -24.42 7.85 -3.88
CA VAL A 445 -23.97 6.45 -3.83
C VAL A 445 -25.20 5.55 -3.95
N ILE A 446 -25.30 4.81 -5.06
CA ILE A 446 -26.44 3.94 -5.36
C ILE A 446 -26.18 2.50 -4.91
N ALA A 447 -24.94 2.05 -5.04
CA ALA A 447 -24.55 0.70 -4.64
C ALA A 447 -23.10 0.67 -4.16
N VAL A 448 -22.81 -0.27 -3.27
CA VAL A 448 -21.46 -0.59 -2.84
C VAL A 448 -21.29 -2.10 -2.95
N ARG A 449 -20.09 -2.50 -3.37
CA ARG A 449 -19.64 -3.88 -3.33
C ARG A 449 -18.40 -3.93 -2.44
N ASP A 450 -18.45 -4.84 -1.48
CA ASP A 450 -17.28 -5.20 -0.70
C ASP A 450 -16.98 -6.69 -0.86
N CYS A 451 -15.72 -7.05 -0.68
CA CYS A 451 -15.32 -8.42 -0.45
C CYS A 451 -15.02 -8.61 1.04
N THR A 452 -15.29 -9.79 1.57
CA THR A 452 -14.97 -10.14 2.96
C THR A 452 -14.21 -11.45 3.01
N SER A 453 -13.37 -11.60 4.04
CA SER A 453 -12.61 -12.81 4.31
C SER A 453 -12.47 -12.98 5.82
N ASP A 454 -12.73 -14.18 6.32
CA ASP A 454 -12.56 -14.59 7.72
C ASP A 454 -11.25 -15.33 7.97
N ALA A 455 -10.47 -15.55 6.92
CA ALA A 455 -9.12 -16.11 6.95
C ALA A 455 -8.14 -15.12 6.27
N PRO A 456 -6.83 -15.20 6.56
CA PRO A 456 -5.83 -14.48 5.77
C PRO A 456 -6.03 -14.83 4.30
N CYS A 457 -6.13 -13.81 3.43
CA CYS A 457 -6.45 -13.99 2.02
C CYS A 457 -5.56 -15.09 1.39
N PRO A 458 -6.12 -16.27 1.06
CA PRO A 458 -5.32 -17.32 0.45
C PRO A 458 -5.13 -17.00 -1.03
N ASN A 459 -3.90 -17.14 -1.51
CA ASN A 459 -3.52 -16.85 -2.91
C ASN A 459 -4.29 -17.69 -3.94
N SER A 460 -4.88 -18.82 -3.53
CA SER A 460 -5.77 -19.65 -4.36
C SER A 460 -7.10 -18.97 -4.71
N LEU A 461 -7.53 -17.97 -3.91
CA LEU A 461 -8.86 -17.35 -4.05
C LEU A 461 -8.80 -15.83 -4.20
N GLN A 462 -7.74 -15.21 -3.68
CA GLN A 462 -7.52 -13.77 -3.76
C GLN A 462 -6.17 -13.49 -4.42
N PRO A 463 -6.11 -12.60 -5.41
CA PRO A 463 -4.85 -12.21 -6.05
C PRO A 463 -3.98 -11.31 -5.16
N SER A 464 -4.50 -10.81 -4.04
CA SER A 464 -3.80 -9.93 -3.10
C SER A 464 -4.22 -10.23 -1.66
N ASP A 465 -3.39 -9.79 -0.73
CA ASP A 465 -3.72 -9.57 0.69
C ASP A 465 -4.78 -8.48 0.92
N HIS A 466 -4.93 -7.58 -0.04
CA HIS A 466 -6.03 -6.63 -0.11
C HIS A 466 -7.28 -7.24 -0.79
N LEU A 467 -8.45 -6.78 -0.38
CA LEU A 467 -9.75 -7.11 -0.91
C LEU A 467 -10.28 -5.90 -1.68
N CYS A 468 -10.80 -6.13 -2.88
CA CYS A 468 -11.34 -5.03 -3.69
C CYS A 468 -12.61 -4.43 -3.10
N VAL A 469 -12.75 -3.12 -3.30
CA VAL A 469 -13.95 -2.34 -2.97
C VAL A 469 -14.51 -1.72 -4.24
N GLY A 470 -15.83 -1.62 -4.35
CA GLY A 470 -16.50 -1.05 -5.50
C GLY A 470 -17.68 -0.19 -5.11
N ALA A 471 -17.97 0.82 -5.91
CA ALA A 471 -19.14 1.68 -5.72
C ALA A 471 -19.74 2.08 -7.06
N THR A 472 -21.06 2.22 -7.09
CA THR A 472 -21.78 2.88 -8.19
C THR A 472 -22.31 4.20 -7.70
N VAL A 473 -21.97 5.26 -8.41
CA VAL A 473 -22.37 6.62 -8.10
C VAL A 473 -23.07 7.28 -9.28
N VAL A 474 -23.98 8.20 -9.00
CA VAL A 474 -24.65 9.04 -10.00
C VAL A 474 -24.48 10.51 -9.65
N LEU A 475 -24.40 11.36 -10.67
CA LEU A 475 -24.44 12.81 -10.52
C LEU A 475 -25.79 13.20 -9.93
N ARG A 476 -25.78 14.05 -8.91
CA ARG A 476 -27.00 14.72 -8.46
C ARG A 476 -27.46 15.70 -9.53
N ASP A 477 -28.74 15.68 -9.84
CA ASP A 477 -29.36 16.73 -10.64
C ASP A 477 -29.29 18.04 -9.84
N VAL A 478 -28.45 18.97 -10.28
CA VAL A 478 -28.26 20.30 -9.66
C VAL A 478 -29.14 21.35 -10.31
#